data_AF-X0V771-F1
#
_entry.id   AF-X0V771-F1
#
_cell.length_a   1.000
_cell.length_b   1.000
_cell.length_c   1.000
_cell.angle_alpha   90.00
_cell.angle_beta   90.00
_cell.angle_gamma   90.00
#
_symmetry.space_group_name_H-M   'P 1'
#
loop_
_entity.id
_entity.type
_entity.pdbx_description
1 polymer ?
#
loop_
_entity_poly.entity_id
_entity_poly.type
_entity_poly.pdbx_seq_one_letter_code
_entity_poly.pdbx_strand_id
1 'polypeptide(L)'
;PDVIVLVGGTNGGPVAPIRQMGETLSVACSVLPVPRRPVVLFAGNVRAHRFLSSSFSHIAELRLVENIRPSIQEEKLDGLRNELTHLLYERELARPGELRQLGQWARNDVVYDLEALAHTLRFIARRYGLKKGVLGVDIGGSGSRLLLVRPAGAALSWASPYGTGTGLAALRNVRNPLAVGRWMHHRLSWSEIRGRLGSMEARPSGVPQADEDWDLQQAAVREALCSTWAEALVAWGAFSTDGQATADYELVVARGTALNRARTPGEAALMLI
;
A
#
# COMPACT_ATOMS: atom_id res chain seq x y z
N PRO A 1 -9.21 5.06 16.15
CA PRO A 1 -8.24 5.29 15.06
C PRO A 1 -6.89 5.62 15.70
N ASP A 2 -5.79 5.15 15.12
CA ASP A 2 -4.45 5.42 15.65
C ASP A 2 -3.89 6.76 15.16
N VAL A 3 -4.22 7.13 13.92
CA VAL A 3 -3.82 8.38 13.27
C VAL A 3 -5.05 9.00 12.60
N ILE A 4 -5.16 10.33 12.65
CA ILE A 4 -6.14 11.12 11.89
C ILE A 4 -5.38 12.09 11.00
N VAL A 5 -5.63 12.01 9.70
CA VAL A 5 -5.00 12.90 8.70
C VAL A 5 -5.96 14.03 8.36
N LEU A 6 -5.54 15.27 8.63
CA LEU A 6 -6.24 16.49 8.29
C LEU A 6 -5.53 17.16 7.11
N VAL A 7 -6.25 17.36 6.01
CA VAL A 7 -5.76 18.06 4.82
C VAL A 7 -6.70 19.20 4.45
N GLY A 8 -6.17 20.24 3.81
CA GLY A 8 -7.02 21.30 3.28
C GLY A 8 -6.33 22.63 3.06
N GLY A 9 -6.88 23.37 2.10
CA GLY A 9 -6.45 24.72 1.72
C GLY A 9 -5.14 24.74 0.95
N THR A 10 -5.06 25.61 -0.06
CA THR A 10 -3.78 25.98 -0.67
C THR A 10 -3.01 26.92 0.24
N ASN A 11 -1.71 27.05 0.01
CA ASN A 11 -0.90 28.02 0.73
C ASN A 11 -1.37 29.44 0.39
N GLY A 12 -1.68 30.22 1.43
CA GLY A 12 -2.25 31.56 1.28
C GLY A 12 -3.78 31.59 1.12
N GLY A 13 -4.44 30.44 0.98
CA GLY A 13 -5.89 30.33 0.92
C GLY A 13 -6.60 30.58 2.26
N PRO A 14 -7.95 30.47 2.30
CA PRO A 14 -8.73 30.64 3.51
C PRO A 14 -8.37 29.61 4.59
N VAL A 15 -8.38 30.04 5.85
CA VAL A 15 -8.08 29.16 7.01
C VAL A 15 -9.30 28.83 7.86
N ALA A 16 -10.40 29.58 7.74
CA ALA A 16 -11.57 29.43 8.62
C ALA A 16 -12.15 28.00 8.66
N PRO A 17 -12.34 27.30 7.52
CA PRO A 17 -12.84 25.92 7.54
C PRO A 17 -11.88 24.95 8.25
N ILE A 18 -10.57 25.12 8.04
CA ILE A 18 -9.53 24.30 8.67
C ILE A 18 -9.53 24.52 10.19
N ARG A 19 -9.73 25.78 10.62
CA ARG A 19 -9.83 26.12 12.05
C ARG A 19 -11.02 25.44 12.71
N GLN A 20 -12.21 25.56 12.13
CA GLN A 20 -13.42 24.93 12.65
C GLN A 20 -13.29 23.40 12.73
N MET A 21 -12.66 22.79 11.72
CA MET A 21 -12.41 21.35 11.72
C MET A 21 -11.40 20.94 12.80
N GLY A 22 -10.34 21.75 12.99
CA GLY A 22 -9.37 21.57 14.06
C GLY A 22 -9.97 21.65 15.46
N GLU A 23 -10.86 22.61 15.73
CA GLU A 23 -11.58 22.73 17.00
C GLU A 23 -12.50 21.54 17.25
N THR A 24 -13.28 21.16 16.25
CA THR A 24 -14.19 20.01 16.36
C THR A 24 -13.41 18.74 16.67
N LEU A 25 -12.28 18.53 15.97
CA LEU A 25 -11.44 17.37 16.16
C LEU A 25 -10.71 17.39 17.51
N SER A 26 -10.27 18.55 18.00
CA SER A 26 -9.62 18.64 19.32
C SER A 26 -10.60 18.32 20.45
N VAL A 27 -11.85 18.77 20.36
CA VAL A 27 -12.92 18.39 21.29
C VAL A 27 -13.18 16.88 21.24
N ALA A 28 -13.26 16.30 20.03
CA ALA A 28 -13.43 14.86 19.89
C ALA A 28 -12.25 14.05 20.46
N CYS A 29 -11.02 14.57 20.37
CA CYS A 29 -9.85 13.92 20.96
C CYS A 29 -9.78 14.08 22.48
N SER A 30 -10.30 15.17 23.05
CA SER A 30 -10.20 15.46 24.49
C SER A 30 -11.05 14.50 25.33
N VAL A 31 -12.19 14.04 24.80
CA VAL A 31 -13.09 13.07 25.43
C VAL A 31 -12.54 11.64 25.42
N LEU A 32 -11.51 11.36 24.61
CA LEU A 32 -10.86 10.05 24.60
C LEU A 32 -9.86 9.94 25.77
N PRO A 33 -9.77 8.76 26.41
CA PRO A 33 -8.69 8.47 27.35
C PRO A 33 -7.34 8.71 26.70
N VAL A 34 -6.38 9.30 27.43
CA VAL A 34 -5.02 9.63 26.95
C VAL A 34 -4.39 8.52 26.09
N PRO A 35 -4.35 7.22 26.49
CA PRO A 35 -3.71 6.18 25.69
C PRO A 35 -4.45 5.84 24.38
N ARG A 36 -5.69 6.32 24.20
CA ARG A 36 -6.51 6.11 23.00
C ARG A 36 -6.59 7.36 22.11
N ARG A 37 -5.91 8.44 22.47
CA ARG A 37 -5.90 9.66 21.66
C ARG A 37 -5.06 9.42 20.40
N PRO A 38 -5.63 9.71 19.21
CA PRO A 38 -4.89 9.53 17.96
C PRO A 38 -3.77 10.57 17.83
N VAL A 39 -2.76 10.26 17.03
CA VAL A 39 -1.88 11.31 16.49
C VAL A 39 -2.64 12.02 15.38
N VAL A 40 -2.63 13.35 15.41
CA VAL A 40 -3.21 14.18 14.35
C VAL A 40 -2.09 14.64 13.43
N LEU A 41 -2.22 14.36 12.14
CA LEU A 41 -1.26 14.74 11.12
C LEU A 41 -1.89 15.77 10.20
N PHE A 42 -1.32 16.98 10.14
CA PHE A 42 -1.81 18.05 9.29
C PHE A 42 -0.88 18.32 8.11
N ALA A 43 -1.43 18.23 6.90
CA ALA A 43 -0.71 18.44 5.64
C ALA A 43 -1.47 19.44 4.75
N GLY A 44 -1.62 20.68 5.23
CA GLY A 44 -2.45 21.70 4.59
C GLY A 44 -1.87 23.10 4.68
N ASN A 45 -2.73 24.11 4.52
CA ASN A 45 -2.32 25.52 4.51
C ASN A 45 -1.50 25.90 5.75
N VAL A 46 -0.24 26.29 5.53
CA VAL A 46 0.74 26.64 6.59
C VAL A 46 0.23 27.72 7.55
N ARG A 47 -0.65 28.63 7.08
CA ARG A 47 -1.26 29.67 7.94
C ARG A 47 -2.12 29.09 9.07
N ALA A 48 -2.61 27.85 8.94
CA ALA A 48 -3.39 27.19 9.98
C ALA A 48 -2.51 26.56 11.09
N HIS A 49 -1.19 26.41 10.89
CA HIS A 49 -0.30 25.67 11.80
C HIS A 49 -0.39 26.21 13.24
N ARG A 50 -0.19 27.51 13.44
CA ARG A 50 -0.22 28.13 14.78
C ARG A 50 -1.54 27.88 15.49
N PHE A 51 -2.64 27.98 14.76
CA PHE A 51 -3.96 27.76 15.31
C PHE A 51 -4.13 26.30 15.73
N LEU A 52 -3.83 25.35 14.83
CA LEU A 52 -3.95 23.92 15.12
C LEU A 52 -3.04 23.50 16.29
N SER A 53 -1.80 23.99 16.34
CA SER A 53 -0.91 23.75 17.48
C SER A 53 -1.52 24.21 18.80
N SER A 54 -2.23 25.34 18.79
CA SER A 54 -2.94 25.83 19.97
C SER A 54 -4.14 24.95 20.31
N SER A 55 -4.95 24.56 19.31
CA SER A 55 -6.15 23.74 19.48
C SER A 55 -5.86 22.32 19.98
N PHE A 56 -4.73 21.73 19.60
CA PHE A 56 -4.35 20.37 20.01
C PHE A 56 -3.40 20.34 21.21
N SER A 57 -2.91 21.50 21.67
CA SER A 57 -2.00 21.58 22.81
C SER A 57 -2.59 20.88 24.03
N HIS A 58 -1.80 20.01 24.67
CA HIS A 58 -2.19 19.17 25.82
C HIS A 58 -3.38 18.22 25.57
N ILE A 59 -3.92 18.16 24.35
CA ILE A 59 -5.03 17.28 23.99
C ILE A 59 -4.48 16.07 23.25
N ALA A 60 -3.85 16.25 22.09
CA ALA A 60 -3.32 15.18 21.28
C ALA A 60 -2.01 15.61 20.62
N GLU A 61 -1.21 14.62 20.23
CA GLU A 61 0.00 14.87 19.46
C GLU A 61 -0.37 15.38 18.07
N LEU A 62 0.17 16.55 17.70
CA LEU A 62 -0.01 17.15 16.38
C LEU A 62 1.32 17.14 15.62
N ARG A 63 1.35 16.47 14.47
CA ARG A 63 2.45 16.50 13.51
C ARG A 63 2.06 17.42 12.36
N LEU A 64 2.95 18.34 12.00
CA LEU A 64 2.76 19.29 10.90
C LEU A 64 3.73 18.91 9.78
N VAL A 65 3.22 18.72 8.57
CA VAL A 65 4.04 18.40 7.39
C VAL A 65 3.76 19.38 6.25
N GLU A 66 4.52 19.24 5.16
CA GLU A 66 4.30 20.04 3.96
C GLU A 66 2.88 19.88 3.43
N ASN A 67 2.32 20.97 2.89
CA ASN A 67 1.00 20.97 2.31
C ASN A 67 0.95 20.02 1.11
N ILE A 68 -0.01 19.09 1.11
CA ILE A 68 -0.18 18.18 -0.04
C ILE A 68 -0.63 18.89 -1.30
N ARG A 69 -1.20 20.10 -1.19
CA ARG A 69 -1.63 20.91 -2.34
C ARG A 69 -1.27 22.38 -2.11
N PRO A 70 0.03 22.76 -2.25
CA PRO A 70 0.48 24.13 -2.00
C PRO A 70 -0.22 25.16 -2.90
N SER A 71 -0.52 24.80 -4.14
CA SER A 71 -1.32 25.57 -5.10
C SER A 71 -2.37 24.66 -5.76
N ILE A 72 -3.34 25.19 -6.52
CA ILE A 72 -4.41 24.38 -7.12
C ILE A 72 -3.84 23.30 -8.07
N GLN A 73 -2.70 23.59 -8.70
CA GLN A 73 -2.08 22.83 -9.78
C GLN A 73 -0.92 21.95 -9.30
N GLU A 74 -0.47 22.14 -8.06
CA GLU A 74 0.68 21.44 -7.51
C GLU A 74 0.22 20.48 -6.40
N GLU A 75 0.54 19.20 -6.53
CA GLU A 75 0.31 18.18 -5.52
C GLU A 75 1.63 17.56 -5.05
N LYS A 76 1.86 17.51 -3.73
CA LYS A 76 3.09 17.04 -3.08
C LYS A 76 2.78 16.06 -1.95
N LEU A 77 2.70 14.77 -2.26
CA LEU A 77 2.34 13.75 -1.26
C LEU A 77 3.51 13.26 -0.40
N ASP A 78 4.75 13.52 -0.80
CA ASP A 78 5.94 12.90 -0.19
C ASP A 78 6.07 13.24 1.31
N GLY A 79 5.86 14.50 1.70
CA GLY A 79 5.92 14.91 3.10
C GLY A 79 4.91 14.15 3.98
N LEU A 80 3.67 14.02 3.51
CA LEU A 80 2.62 13.27 4.22
C LEU A 80 2.92 11.76 4.26
N ARG A 81 3.36 11.18 3.13
CA ARG A 81 3.70 9.75 3.04
C ARG A 81 4.86 9.38 3.96
N ASN A 82 5.90 10.20 3.98
CA ASN A 82 7.08 9.98 4.82
C ASN A 82 6.72 10.02 6.30
N GLU A 83 5.93 11.00 6.74
CA GLU A 83 5.52 11.10 8.14
C GLU A 83 4.56 9.97 8.56
N LEU A 84 3.65 9.54 7.68
CA LEU A 84 2.82 8.37 7.95
C LEU A 84 3.65 7.09 8.10
N THR A 85 4.68 6.93 7.27
CA THR A 85 5.58 5.79 7.36
C THR A 85 6.39 5.88 8.65
N HIS A 86 6.91 7.06 9.00
CA HIS A 86 7.60 7.31 10.26
C HIS A 86 6.73 6.98 11.48
N LEU A 87 5.48 7.43 11.52
CA LEU A 87 4.54 7.11 12.60
C LEU A 87 4.27 5.60 12.70
N LEU A 88 4.21 4.90 11.56
CA LEU A 88 4.10 3.44 11.55
C LEU A 88 5.34 2.78 12.17
N TYR A 89 6.56 3.26 11.84
CA TYR A 89 7.79 2.78 12.49
C TYR A 89 7.79 3.06 13.99
N GLU A 90 7.53 4.29 14.40
CA GLU A 90 7.52 4.69 15.81
C GLU A 90 6.52 3.86 16.62
N ARG A 91 5.35 3.52 16.06
CA ARG A 91 4.31 2.80 16.79
C ARG A 91 4.43 1.28 16.70
N GLU A 92 4.75 0.72 15.54
CA GLU A 92 4.78 -0.72 15.34
C GLU A 92 6.18 -1.30 15.54
N LEU A 93 7.22 -0.61 15.08
CA LEU A 93 8.60 -1.11 15.09
C LEU A 93 9.42 -0.67 16.32
N ALA A 94 9.02 0.41 17.02
CA ALA A 94 9.66 0.78 18.29
C ALA A 94 9.16 -0.03 19.50
N ARG A 95 8.09 -0.82 19.34
CA ARG A 95 7.50 -1.63 20.43
C ARG A 95 8.35 -2.85 20.80
N PRO A 96 8.96 -3.62 19.88
CA PRO A 96 9.89 -4.67 20.27
C PRO A 96 11.27 -4.05 20.54
N GLY A 97 11.74 -4.08 21.80
CA GLY A 97 13.14 -3.73 22.11
C GLY A 97 14.15 -4.52 21.27
N GLU A 98 13.76 -5.73 20.85
CA GLU A 98 14.50 -6.65 20.01
C GLU A 98 14.82 -6.10 18.60
N LEU A 99 13.89 -5.38 17.96
CA LEU A 99 14.13 -4.81 16.63
C LEU A 99 15.12 -3.65 16.67
N ARG A 100 15.08 -2.84 17.73
CA ARG A 100 16.09 -1.80 17.97
C ARG A 100 17.47 -2.40 18.21
N GLN A 101 17.55 -3.49 18.98
CA GLN A 101 18.80 -4.22 19.21
C GLN A 101 19.36 -4.81 17.91
N LEU A 102 18.49 -5.37 17.05
CA LEU A 102 18.88 -5.86 15.73
C LEU A 102 19.41 -4.74 14.84
N GLY A 103 18.76 -3.57 14.80
CA GLY A 103 19.25 -2.41 14.05
C GLY A 103 20.65 -1.96 14.53
N GLN A 104 20.88 -1.94 15.84
CA GLN A 104 22.20 -1.63 16.42
C GLN A 104 23.26 -2.66 16.01
N TRP A 105 22.94 -3.95 16.04
CA TRP A 105 23.86 -5.01 15.62
C TRP A 105 24.16 -4.96 14.12
N ALA A 106 23.13 -4.73 13.30
CA ALA A 106 23.25 -4.59 11.85
C ALA A 106 23.91 -3.26 11.42
N ARG A 107 24.07 -2.31 12.35
CA ARG A 107 24.52 -0.93 12.09
C ARG A 107 23.69 -0.25 10.99
N ASN A 108 22.40 -0.53 10.96
CA ASN A 108 21.50 -0.02 9.94
C ASN A 108 20.10 0.18 10.52
N ASP A 109 19.37 1.15 9.96
CA ASP A 109 18.00 1.41 10.37
C ASP A 109 17.08 0.30 9.85
N VAL A 110 16.13 -0.10 10.68
CA VAL A 110 15.07 -1.03 10.28
C VAL A 110 14.13 -0.28 9.35
N VAL A 111 14.11 -0.68 8.08
CA VAL A 111 13.20 -0.14 7.07
C VAL A 111 12.06 -1.12 6.78
N TYR A 112 10.96 -0.57 6.30
CA TYR A 112 9.73 -1.22 5.91
C TYR A 112 9.98 -1.97 4.60
N ASP A 113 9.32 -3.12 4.45
CA ASP A 113 9.57 -4.03 3.35
C ASP A 113 9.38 -3.36 1.97
N LEU A 114 8.37 -2.49 1.85
CA LEU A 114 8.06 -1.78 0.62
C LEU A 114 9.11 -0.72 0.26
N GLU A 115 9.69 -0.07 1.27
CA GLU A 115 10.77 0.89 1.08
C GLU A 115 12.06 0.18 0.65
N ALA A 116 12.41 -0.92 1.31
CA ALA A 116 13.52 -1.77 0.93
C ALA A 116 13.35 -2.32 -0.50
N LEU A 117 12.13 -2.73 -0.88
CA LEU A 117 11.81 -3.17 -2.23
C LEU A 117 12.00 -2.02 -3.23
N ALA A 118 11.47 -0.83 -2.97
CA ALA A 118 11.64 0.33 -3.85
C ALA A 118 13.12 0.69 -4.06
N HIS A 119 13.94 0.64 -3.01
CA HIS A 119 15.39 0.83 -3.11
C HIS A 119 16.07 -0.22 -3.98
N THR A 120 15.70 -1.49 -3.79
CA THR A 120 16.22 -2.61 -4.60
C THR A 120 15.86 -2.46 -6.07
N LEU A 121 14.59 -2.15 -6.37
CA LEU A 121 14.13 -1.94 -7.75
C LEU A 121 14.81 -0.73 -8.40
N ARG A 122 15.03 0.35 -7.64
CA ARG A 122 15.74 1.53 -8.15
C ARG A 122 17.21 1.23 -8.43
N PHE A 123 17.86 0.43 -7.59
CA PHE A 123 19.20 -0.07 -7.84
C PHE A 123 19.25 -0.85 -9.16
N ILE A 124 18.32 -1.79 -9.38
CA ILE A 124 18.21 -2.56 -10.62
C ILE A 124 18.01 -1.61 -11.82
N ALA A 125 17.07 -0.66 -11.71
CA ALA A 125 16.79 0.30 -12.79
C ALA A 125 18.03 1.11 -13.19
N ARG A 126 18.79 1.61 -12.21
CA ARG A 126 20.04 2.35 -12.45
C ARG A 126 21.14 1.46 -13.01
N ARG A 127 21.33 0.27 -12.44
CA ARG A 127 22.40 -0.65 -12.79
C ARG A 127 22.31 -1.16 -14.23
N TYR A 128 21.09 -1.33 -14.73
CA TYR A 128 20.80 -1.80 -16.09
C TYR A 128 20.36 -0.69 -17.05
N GLY A 129 20.36 0.58 -16.61
CA GLY A 129 20.00 1.71 -17.47
C GLY A 129 18.54 1.71 -17.94
N LEU A 130 17.62 1.13 -17.15
CA LEU A 130 16.20 0.99 -17.47
C LEU A 130 15.50 2.34 -17.27
N LYS A 131 15.41 3.14 -18.34
CA LYS A 131 14.87 4.50 -18.32
C LYS A 131 13.37 4.54 -18.03
N LYS A 132 12.61 3.57 -18.55
CA LYS A 132 11.16 3.43 -18.28
C LYS A 132 10.91 2.88 -16.88
N GLY A 133 11.90 2.18 -16.33
CA GLY A 133 11.90 1.71 -14.95
C GLY A 133 11.48 0.24 -14.82
N VAL A 134 11.24 -0.15 -13.56
CA VAL A 134 10.94 -1.53 -13.17
C VAL A 134 9.57 -1.57 -12.48
N LEU A 135 8.73 -2.51 -12.90
CA LEU A 135 7.49 -2.86 -12.22
C LEU A 135 7.78 -3.94 -11.16
N GLY A 136 7.71 -3.54 -9.90
CA GLY A 136 7.68 -4.44 -8.76
C GLY A 136 6.28 -5.01 -8.54
N VAL A 137 6.19 -6.32 -8.40
CA VAL A 137 4.95 -7.03 -8.04
C VAL A 137 5.20 -7.82 -6.74
N ASP A 138 4.42 -7.56 -5.70
CA ASP A 138 4.48 -8.30 -4.43
C ASP A 138 3.10 -8.87 -4.12
N ILE A 139 2.98 -10.19 -4.08
CA ILE A 139 1.74 -10.87 -3.67
C ILE A 139 1.95 -11.66 -2.39
N GLY A 140 1.21 -11.27 -1.36
CA GLY A 140 1.19 -11.91 -0.06
C GLY A 140 -0.13 -12.60 0.26
N GLY A 141 -0.23 -13.12 1.47
CA GLY A 141 -1.46 -13.75 1.95
C GLY A 141 -2.61 -12.77 2.14
N SER A 142 -2.33 -11.57 2.67
CA SER A 142 -3.35 -10.57 3.02
C SER A 142 -3.64 -9.54 1.93
N GLY A 143 -2.79 -9.44 0.91
CA GLY A 143 -2.91 -8.41 -0.11
C GLY A 143 -1.81 -8.50 -1.16
N SER A 144 -1.90 -7.61 -2.13
CA SER A 144 -0.91 -7.46 -3.20
C SER A 144 -0.55 -6.00 -3.37
N ARG A 145 0.68 -5.77 -3.83
CA ARG A 145 1.26 -4.44 -3.99
C ARG A 145 1.97 -4.35 -5.33
N LEU A 146 1.87 -3.19 -5.93
CA LEU A 146 2.56 -2.84 -7.16
C LEU A 146 3.42 -1.61 -6.93
N LEU A 147 4.62 -1.60 -7.49
CA LEU A 147 5.51 -0.45 -7.48
C LEU A 147 6.04 -0.19 -8.88
N LEU A 148 5.84 1.00 -9.44
CA LEU A 148 6.58 1.45 -10.60
C LEU A 148 7.74 2.34 -10.15
N VAL A 149 8.96 1.86 -10.36
CA VAL A 149 10.19 2.51 -9.88
C VAL A 149 11.09 2.89 -11.05
N ARG A 150 11.28 4.20 -11.23
CA ARG A 150 12.19 4.77 -12.22
C ARG A 150 13.57 5.05 -11.60
N PRO A 151 14.64 5.23 -12.42
CA PRO A 151 15.99 5.53 -11.91
C PRO A 151 16.07 6.78 -11.01
N ALA A 152 15.15 7.73 -11.21
CA ALA A 152 15.00 8.94 -10.41
C ALA A 152 13.52 9.25 -10.18
N GLY A 153 13.24 10.13 -9.21
CA GLY A 153 11.88 10.51 -8.82
C GLY A 153 11.21 9.54 -7.85
N ALA A 154 10.02 9.91 -7.40
CA ALA A 154 9.20 9.12 -6.48
C ALA A 154 8.76 7.80 -7.12
N ALA A 155 8.64 6.75 -6.30
CA ALA A 155 8.03 5.50 -6.74
C ALA A 155 6.50 5.65 -6.72
N LEU A 156 5.85 5.22 -7.80
CA LEU A 156 4.40 5.03 -7.78
C LEU A 156 4.15 3.69 -7.10
N SER A 157 3.30 3.67 -6.08
CA SER A 157 2.96 2.46 -5.34
C SER A 157 1.46 2.33 -5.19
N TRP A 158 0.95 1.12 -5.28
CA TRP A 158 -0.44 0.81 -4.98
C TRP A 158 -0.53 -0.49 -4.18
N ALA A 159 -1.50 -0.59 -3.28
CA ALA A 159 -1.75 -1.78 -2.50
C ALA A 159 -3.24 -2.08 -2.52
N SER A 160 -3.59 -3.34 -2.74
CA SER A 160 -4.97 -3.81 -2.73
C SER A 160 -5.11 -4.98 -1.76
N PRO A 161 -6.30 -5.17 -1.15
CA PRO A 161 -6.54 -6.23 -0.17
C PRO A 161 -6.66 -7.63 -0.79
N TYR A 162 -6.34 -7.80 -2.07
CA TYR A 162 -6.41 -9.08 -2.77
C TYR A 162 -5.09 -9.84 -2.59
N GLY A 163 -5.15 -10.98 -1.92
CA GLY A 163 -4.00 -11.84 -1.65
C GLY A 163 -4.37 -13.32 -1.76
N THR A 164 -3.43 -14.20 -1.42
CA THR A 164 -3.58 -15.66 -1.58
C THR A 164 -3.92 -16.41 -0.30
N GLY A 165 -4.13 -15.68 0.80
CA GLY A 165 -4.49 -16.22 2.11
C GLY A 165 -5.74 -15.50 2.64
N THR A 166 -5.61 -14.72 3.72
CA THR A 166 -6.73 -13.93 4.25
C THR A 166 -7.30 -12.92 3.25
N GLY A 167 -6.49 -12.45 2.30
CA GLY A 167 -6.92 -11.58 1.21
C GLY A 167 -7.85 -12.25 0.19
N LEU A 168 -8.01 -13.58 0.24
CA LEU A 168 -9.03 -14.29 -0.56
C LEU A 168 -10.44 -13.89 -0.16
N ALA A 169 -10.67 -13.46 1.09
CA ALA A 169 -11.95 -12.93 1.53
C ALA A 169 -12.36 -11.70 0.72
N ALA A 170 -11.43 -10.75 0.52
CA ALA A 170 -11.66 -9.56 -0.28
C ALA A 170 -11.94 -9.93 -1.74
N LEU A 171 -11.20 -10.90 -2.28
CA LEU A 171 -11.40 -11.41 -3.64
C LEU A 171 -12.80 -12.04 -3.82
N ARG A 172 -13.27 -12.78 -2.81
CA ARG A 172 -14.61 -13.42 -2.80
C ARG A 172 -15.76 -12.42 -2.67
N ASN A 173 -15.53 -11.28 -2.00
CA ASN A 173 -16.55 -10.31 -1.64
C ASN A 173 -16.67 -9.15 -2.64
N VAL A 174 -15.55 -8.69 -3.20
CA VAL A 174 -15.52 -7.54 -4.12
C VAL A 174 -15.81 -7.95 -5.56
N ARG A 175 -15.61 -9.23 -5.91
CA ARG A 175 -15.86 -9.75 -7.26
C ARG A 175 -16.67 -11.03 -7.23
N ASN A 176 -17.45 -11.24 -8.29
CA ASN A 176 -18.10 -12.52 -8.55
C ASN A 176 -17.01 -13.62 -8.54
N PRO A 177 -17.11 -14.70 -7.74
CA PRO A 177 -16.15 -15.82 -7.75
C PRO A 177 -15.88 -16.42 -9.15
N LEU A 178 -16.79 -16.23 -10.11
CA LEU A 178 -16.55 -16.57 -11.52
C LEU A 178 -15.39 -15.78 -12.15
N ALA A 179 -15.01 -14.63 -11.59
CA ALA A 179 -13.84 -13.87 -12.02
C ALA A 179 -12.54 -14.63 -11.79
N VAL A 180 -12.46 -15.48 -10.76
CA VAL A 180 -11.35 -16.43 -10.59
C VAL A 180 -11.50 -17.57 -11.59
N GLY A 181 -12.70 -18.14 -11.69
CA GLY A 181 -12.98 -19.27 -12.60
C GLY A 181 -12.65 -19.02 -14.07
N ARG A 182 -12.65 -17.77 -14.54
CA ARG A 182 -12.28 -17.42 -15.94
C ARG A 182 -10.83 -17.75 -16.29
N TRP A 183 -9.96 -17.84 -15.28
CA TRP A 183 -8.53 -18.14 -15.45
C TRP A 183 -8.22 -19.63 -15.33
N MET A 184 -9.19 -20.43 -14.88
CA MET A 184 -9.01 -21.86 -14.65
C MET A 184 -9.15 -22.65 -15.94
N HIS A 185 -8.36 -23.71 -16.08
CA HIS A 185 -8.53 -24.70 -17.13
C HIS A 185 -9.52 -25.79 -16.73
N HIS A 186 -9.58 -26.15 -15.45
CA HIS A 186 -10.59 -27.03 -14.90
C HIS A 186 -11.91 -26.29 -14.70
N ARG A 187 -12.99 -26.88 -15.21
CA ARG A 187 -14.34 -26.34 -15.03
C ARG A 187 -14.88 -26.75 -13.68
N LEU A 188 -14.82 -25.82 -12.72
CA LEU A 188 -15.50 -25.94 -11.43
C LEU A 188 -16.79 -25.12 -11.42
N SER A 189 -17.81 -25.62 -10.74
CA SER A 189 -18.99 -24.83 -10.44
C SER A 189 -18.63 -23.67 -9.51
N TRP A 190 -19.47 -22.64 -9.51
CA TRP A 190 -19.32 -21.51 -8.61
C TRP A 190 -19.24 -21.93 -7.12
N SER A 191 -20.01 -22.96 -6.74
CA SER A 191 -20.05 -23.46 -5.37
C SER A 191 -18.71 -24.10 -4.99
N GLU A 192 -18.13 -24.88 -5.89
CA GLU A 192 -16.82 -25.51 -5.71
C GLU A 192 -15.70 -24.47 -5.62
N ILE A 193 -15.68 -23.48 -6.52
CA ILE A 193 -14.70 -22.38 -6.47
C ILE A 193 -14.81 -21.65 -5.12
N ARG A 194 -16.01 -21.24 -4.73
CA ARG A 194 -16.25 -20.54 -3.46
C ARG A 194 -15.83 -21.37 -2.25
N GLY A 195 -16.17 -22.66 -2.23
CA GLY A 195 -15.85 -23.57 -1.13
C GLY A 195 -14.35 -23.83 -1.00
N ARG A 196 -13.66 -24.04 -2.13
CA ARG A 196 -12.21 -24.25 -2.15
C ARG A 196 -11.44 -22.99 -1.79
N LEU A 197 -11.84 -21.81 -2.31
CA LEU A 197 -11.27 -20.53 -1.90
C LEU A 197 -11.43 -20.29 -0.38
N GLY A 198 -12.61 -20.58 0.17
CA GLY A 198 -12.84 -20.48 1.62
C GLY A 198 -11.98 -21.47 2.44
N SER A 199 -11.72 -22.66 1.90
CA SER A 199 -10.84 -23.64 2.53
C SER A 199 -9.37 -23.18 2.54
N MET A 200 -8.91 -22.59 1.43
CA MET A 200 -7.57 -21.99 1.36
C MET A 200 -7.42 -20.78 2.28
N GLU A 201 -8.45 -19.93 2.37
CA GLU A 201 -8.49 -18.78 3.28
C GLU A 201 -8.36 -19.24 4.75
N ALA A 202 -9.07 -20.31 5.13
CA ALA A 202 -9.01 -20.87 6.48
C ALA A 202 -7.69 -21.59 6.78
N ARG A 203 -6.93 -21.99 5.76
CA ARG A 203 -5.67 -22.75 5.88
C ARG A 203 -4.61 -22.22 4.89
N PRO A 204 -4.12 -20.98 5.08
CA PRO A 204 -3.23 -20.32 4.11
C PRO A 204 -1.86 -20.98 3.97
N SER A 205 -1.46 -21.81 4.93
CA SER A 205 -0.24 -22.62 4.88
C SER A 205 -0.44 -23.99 4.24
N GLY A 206 -1.67 -24.33 3.85
CA GLY A 206 -2.01 -25.57 3.16
C GLY A 206 -1.33 -25.65 1.80
N VAL A 207 -0.95 -26.87 1.41
CA VAL A 207 -0.39 -27.13 0.08
C VAL A 207 -1.51 -27.70 -0.79
N PRO A 208 -1.68 -27.24 -2.05
CA PRO A 208 -2.63 -27.83 -2.99
C PRO A 208 -2.45 -29.36 -3.08
N GLN A 209 -3.57 -30.10 -3.03
CA GLN A 209 -3.54 -31.58 -3.00
C GLN A 209 -3.95 -32.19 -4.35
N ALA A 210 -4.66 -31.44 -5.19
CA ALA A 210 -5.08 -31.85 -6.52
C ALA A 210 -4.70 -30.82 -7.59
N ASP A 211 -4.74 -31.21 -8.86
CA ASP A 211 -4.45 -30.30 -9.98
C ASP A 211 -5.44 -29.12 -10.04
N GLU A 212 -6.70 -29.34 -9.66
CA GLU A 212 -7.71 -28.29 -9.56
C GLU A 212 -7.39 -27.27 -8.45
N ASP A 213 -6.72 -27.68 -7.38
CA ASP A 213 -6.29 -26.77 -6.31
C ASP A 213 -5.14 -25.89 -6.79
N TRP A 214 -4.20 -26.46 -7.55
CA TRP A 214 -3.12 -25.70 -8.19
C TRP A 214 -3.66 -24.69 -9.19
N ASP A 215 -4.59 -25.13 -10.04
CA ASP A 215 -5.27 -24.28 -11.02
C ASP A 215 -6.04 -23.14 -10.34
N LEU A 216 -6.78 -23.45 -9.26
CA LEU A 216 -7.51 -22.46 -8.49
C LEU A 216 -6.58 -21.44 -7.83
N GLN A 217 -5.44 -21.88 -7.26
CA GLN A 217 -4.47 -20.98 -6.66
C GLN A 217 -3.85 -20.04 -7.72
N GLN A 218 -3.49 -20.57 -8.88
CA GLN A 218 -2.96 -19.79 -9.99
C GLN A 218 -3.99 -18.78 -10.50
N ALA A 219 -5.23 -19.21 -10.68
CA ALA A 219 -6.35 -18.36 -11.07
C ALA A 219 -6.62 -17.24 -10.05
N ALA A 220 -6.53 -17.54 -8.75
CA ALA A 220 -6.73 -16.55 -7.69
C ALA A 220 -5.62 -15.50 -7.68
N VAL A 221 -4.35 -15.90 -7.88
CA VAL A 221 -3.22 -14.97 -8.03
C VAL A 221 -3.45 -14.04 -9.22
N ARG A 222 -3.83 -14.58 -10.37
CA ARG A 222 -4.10 -13.79 -11.58
C ARG A 222 -5.22 -12.79 -11.38
N GLU A 223 -6.33 -13.21 -10.77
CA GLU A 223 -7.43 -12.29 -10.51
C GLU A 223 -7.05 -11.20 -9.50
N ALA A 224 -6.29 -11.56 -8.46
CA ALA A 224 -5.79 -10.60 -7.48
C ALA A 224 -4.89 -9.56 -8.17
N LEU A 225 -3.87 -9.99 -8.92
CA LEU A 225 -2.93 -9.10 -9.60
C LEU A 225 -3.61 -8.27 -10.70
N CYS A 226 -4.51 -8.85 -11.47
CA CYS A 226 -5.29 -8.13 -12.47
C CYS A 226 -6.16 -7.02 -11.84
N SER A 227 -6.76 -7.29 -10.68
CA SER A 227 -7.56 -6.30 -9.96
C SER A 227 -6.69 -5.18 -9.40
N THR A 228 -5.58 -5.54 -8.75
CA THR A 228 -4.60 -4.60 -8.20
C THR A 228 -3.99 -3.72 -9.30
N TRP A 229 -3.70 -4.30 -10.47
CA TRP A 229 -3.21 -3.57 -11.64
C TRP A 229 -4.22 -2.55 -12.16
N ALA A 230 -5.49 -2.96 -12.29
CA ALA A 230 -6.55 -2.05 -12.74
C ALA A 230 -6.73 -0.86 -11.79
N GLU A 231 -6.74 -1.09 -10.48
CA GLU A 231 -6.82 -0.03 -9.47
C GLU A 231 -5.56 0.86 -9.49
N ALA A 232 -4.38 0.27 -9.63
CA ALA A 232 -3.12 0.99 -9.73
C ALA A 232 -3.09 1.92 -10.94
N LEU A 233 -3.55 1.47 -12.12
CA LEU A 233 -3.60 2.31 -13.32
C LEU A 233 -4.51 3.53 -13.14
N VAL A 234 -5.66 3.36 -12.50
CA VAL A 234 -6.56 4.48 -12.20
C VAL A 234 -5.89 5.45 -11.22
N ALA A 235 -5.30 4.93 -10.14
CA ALA A 235 -4.61 5.75 -9.15
C ALA A 235 -3.42 6.50 -9.76
N TRP A 236 -2.55 5.82 -10.51
CA TRP A 236 -1.36 6.38 -11.14
C TRP A 236 -1.71 7.35 -12.27
N GLY A 237 -2.81 7.13 -12.98
CA GLY A 237 -3.33 8.04 -14.00
C GLY A 237 -3.55 9.46 -13.47
N ALA A 238 -3.99 9.59 -12.21
CA ALA A 238 -4.17 10.90 -11.57
C ALA A 238 -2.84 11.61 -11.25
N PHE A 239 -1.71 10.89 -11.20
CA PHE A 239 -0.38 11.41 -10.88
C PHE A 239 0.53 11.60 -12.10
N SER A 240 0.06 11.24 -13.30
CA SER A 240 0.85 11.41 -14.51
C SER A 240 1.08 12.89 -14.79
N THR A 241 2.33 13.33 -14.71
CA THR A 241 2.77 14.57 -15.36
C THR A 241 2.74 14.37 -16.88
N ASP A 242 2.44 15.42 -17.64
CA ASP A 242 2.28 15.35 -19.09
C ASP A 242 3.46 14.61 -19.76
N GLY A 243 3.14 13.53 -20.49
CA GLY A 243 4.07 12.81 -21.38
C GLY A 243 4.68 11.50 -20.87
N GLN A 244 4.49 11.08 -19.61
CA GLN A 244 4.93 9.75 -19.15
C GLN A 244 3.77 8.77 -19.03
N ALA A 245 3.71 7.75 -19.89
CA ALA A 245 2.71 6.70 -19.75
C ALA A 245 2.86 5.97 -18.40
N THR A 246 1.75 5.85 -17.66
CA THR A 246 1.69 5.24 -16.32
C THR A 246 1.90 3.72 -16.31
N ALA A 247 1.96 3.10 -17.48
CA ALA A 247 2.19 1.68 -17.70
C ALA A 247 3.51 1.36 -18.44
N ASP A 248 4.41 2.34 -18.61
CA ASP A 248 5.66 2.12 -19.32
C ASP A 248 6.76 1.63 -18.36
N TYR A 249 7.24 0.40 -18.57
CA TYR A 249 8.33 -0.22 -17.82
C TYR A 249 9.11 -1.20 -18.72
N GLU A 250 10.35 -1.51 -18.36
CA GLU A 250 11.23 -2.40 -19.14
C GLU A 250 11.44 -3.77 -18.49
N LEU A 251 11.15 -3.89 -17.20
CA LEU A 251 11.37 -5.12 -16.43
C LEU A 251 10.28 -5.30 -15.39
N VAL A 252 9.82 -6.54 -15.23
CA VAL A 252 8.97 -6.96 -14.11
C VAL A 252 9.84 -7.73 -13.12
N VAL A 253 9.79 -7.34 -11.85
CA VAL A 253 10.39 -8.07 -10.74
C VAL A 253 9.28 -8.45 -9.79
N ALA A 254 9.05 -9.75 -9.61
CA ALA A 254 7.95 -10.25 -8.81
C ALA A 254 8.44 -11.06 -7.60
N ARG A 255 7.73 -10.95 -6.49
CA ARG A 255 7.94 -11.74 -5.27
C ARG A 255 6.61 -12.15 -4.66
N GLY A 256 6.65 -13.22 -3.87
CA GLY A 256 5.49 -13.75 -3.18
C GLY A 256 5.54 -15.27 -3.12
N THR A 257 5.02 -15.85 -2.04
CA THR A 257 5.08 -17.31 -1.84
C THR A 257 4.38 -18.06 -2.97
N ALA A 258 3.28 -17.53 -3.49
CA ALA A 258 2.54 -18.16 -4.58
C ALA A 258 3.33 -18.20 -5.90
N LEU A 259 4.18 -17.20 -6.16
CA LEU A 259 5.06 -17.16 -7.34
C LEU A 259 6.29 -18.05 -7.13
N ASN A 260 6.93 -17.97 -5.96
CA ASN A 260 8.13 -18.74 -5.62
C ASN A 260 7.88 -20.24 -5.47
N ARG A 261 6.62 -20.64 -5.23
CA ARG A 261 6.19 -22.04 -5.09
C ARG A 261 5.26 -22.51 -6.21
N ALA A 262 5.23 -21.80 -7.34
CA ALA A 262 4.57 -22.32 -8.53
C ALA A 262 5.22 -23.65 -8.96
N ARG A 263 4.48 -24.53 -9.65
CA ARG A 263 5.02 -25.86 -10.03
C ARG A 263 6.14 -25.72 -11.05
N THR A 264 6.07 -24.68 -11.89
CA THR A 264 7.10 -24.35 -12.86
C THR A 264 7.34 -22.84 -12.94
N PRO A 265 8.54 -22.40 -13.39
CA PRO A 265 8.78 -20.99 -13.72
C PRO A 265 7.81 -20.43 -14.76
N GLY A 266 7.35 -21.28 -15.70
CA GLY A 266 6.36 -20.91 -16.71
C GLY A 266 5.00 -20.57 -16.09
N GLU A 267 4.56 -21.35 -15.11
CA GLU A 267 3.33 -21.05 -14.37
C GLU A 267 3.42 -19.76 -13.55
N ALA A 268 4.57 -19.51 -12.91
CA ALA A 268 4.82 -18.24 -12.22
C ALA A 268 4.78 -17.06 -13.20
N ALA A 269 5.33 -17.22 -14.40
CA ALA A 269 5.25 -16.20 -15.45
C ALA A 269 3.80 -16.00 -15.93
N LEU A 270 3.04 -17.08 -16.12
CA LEU A 270 1.61 -17.02 -16.48
C LEU A 270 0.76 -16.31 -15.44
N MET A 271 1.16 -16.32 -14.16
CA MET A 271 0.46 -15.58 -13.11
C MET A 271 0.62 -14.06 -13.24
N LEU A 272 1.66 -13.59 -13.91
CA LEU A 272 2.03 -12.18 -14.03
C LEU A 272 1.54 -11.50 -15.32
N ILE A 273 1.07 -12.29 -16.29
CA ILE A 273 0.58 -11.84 -17.61
C ILE A 273 -0.93 -12.06 -17.74
#